data_AF-A0A2D7IM95-F1
#
_entry.id   AF-A0A2D7IM95-F1
#
_cell.length_a   1.000
_cell.length_b   1.000
_cell.length_c   1.000
_cell.angle_alpha   90.00
_cell.angle_beta   90.00
_cell.angle_gamma   90.00
#
_symmetry.space_group_name_H-M   'P 1'
#
loop_
_entity.id
_entity.type
_entity.pdbx_description
1 polymer ?
#
loop_
_entity_poly.entity_id
_entity_poly.type
_entity_poly.pdbx_seq_one_letter_code
_entity_poly.pdbx_strand_id
1 'polypeptide(L)'
;MANQDNFKMVINNLQNIRDLYNKMFPSAKDYIKFLRERINTLDNEEHNMSSYENLNEIKRYIPPKLFYYEERLEKSHDNIFEKDYWKDLSQRDILLYKDLTEQWLKTKTRRQRRIWNYFVLGVPKNSIAPRLKENTIFVTRTIQTLEKEFLDLIFKN
;
A
#
# COMPACT_ATOMS: atom_id res chain seq x y z
N MET A 1 30.31 -8.24 4.57
CA MET A 1 29.40 -7.67 5.59
C MET A 1 28.17 -7.09 4.90
N ALA A 2 27.31 -7.94 4.30
CA ALA A 2 26.23 -7.51 3.38
C ALA A 2 24.80 -7.68 3.94
N ASN A 3 24.66 -8.00 5.23
CA ASN A 3 23.37 -8.38 5.83
C ASN A 3 22.66 -7.23 6.59
N GLN A 4 23.30 -6.09 6.80
CA GLN A 4 22.68 -4.95 7.51
C GLN A 4 21.93 -3.98 6.57
N ASP A 5 22.34 -3.88 5.31
CA ASP A 5 21.78 -2.91 4.36
C ASP A 5 20.38 -3.30 3.86
N ASN A 6 20.14 -4.59 3.62
CA ASN A 6 18.81 -5.11 3.33
C ASN A 6 17.86 -4.99 4.53
N PHE A 7 18.38 -5.00 5.76
CA PHE A 7 17.56 -4.87 6.96
C PHE A 7 17.06 -3.43 7.16
N LYS A 8 17.89 -2.41 6.87
CA LYS A 8 17.46 -0.99 6.95
C LYS A 8 16.45 -0.60 5.87
N MET A 9 16.58 -1.13 4.66
CA MET A 9 15.65 -0.84 3.56
C MET A 9 14.25 -1.44 3.80
N VAL A 10 14.17 -2.58 4.50
CA VAL A 10 12.92 -3.25 4.89
C VAL A 10 12.27 -2.60 6.14
N ILE A 11 13.04 -1.87 6.95
CA ILE A 11 12.59 -1.38 8.27
C ILE A 11 11.51 -0.30 8.21
N ASN A 12 11.22 0.38 7.10
CA ASN A 12 10.13 1.37 7.11
C ASN A 12 9.12 1.30 5.95
N ASN A 13 8.94 0.16 5.28
CA ASN A 13 7.85 0.03 4.30
C ASN A 13 6.46 0.18 4.94
N LEU A 14 6.21 -0.48 6.08
CA LEU A 14 4.97 -0.31 6.82
C LEU A 14 4.77 1.14 7.26
N GLN A 15 5.82 1.80 7.76
CA GLN A 15 5.74 3.18 8.21
C GLN A 15 5.47 4.12 7.04
N ASN A 16 6.18 3.97 5.92
CA ASN A 16 5.93 4.73 4.69
C ASN A 16 4.48 4.56 4.20
N ILE A 17 3.95 3.33 4.21
CA ILE A 17 2.55 3.07 3.83
C ILE A 17 1.61 3.76 4.81
N ARG A 18 1.84 3.62 6.13
CA ARG A 18 0.98 4.25 7.14
C ARG A 18 1.01 5.77 7.07
N ASP A 19 2.17 6.35 6.79
CA ASP A 19 2.32 7.80 6.64
C ASP A 19 1.55 8.30 5.41
N LEU A 20 1.60 7.57 4.29
CA LEU A 20 0.76 7.86 3.13
C LEU A 20 -0.73 7.82 3.50
N TYR A 21 -1.17 6.78 4.21
CA TYR A 21 -2.56 6.67 4.68
C TYR A 21 -2.94 7.83 5.62
N ASN A 22 -2.04 8.26 6.51
CA ASN A 22 -2.26 9.42 7.38
C ASN A 22 -2.33 10.74 6.61
N LYS A 23 -1.67 10.87 5.45
CA LYS A 23 -1.83 12.05 4.58
C LYS A 23 -3.09 11.99 3.74
N MET A 24 -3.48 10.79 3.28
CA MET A 24 -4.68 10.60 2.46
C MET A 24 -5.97 10.86 3.25
N PHE A 25 -5.96 10.59 4.56
CA PHE A 25 -7.15 10.61 5.39
C PHE A 25 -6.97 11.53 6.60
N PRO A 26 -7.97 12.37 6.96
CA PRO A 26 -7.86 13.33 8.06
C PRO A 26 -7.59 12.68 9.43
N SER A 27 -8.03 11.43 9.61
CA SER A 27 -7.82 10.67 10.83
C SER A 27 -7.65 9.19 10.55
N ALA A 28 -7.10 8.47 11.54
CA ALA A 28 -7.00 7.02 11.47
C ALA A 28 -8.37 6.33 11.33
N LYS A 29 -9.41 6.93 11.91
CA LYS A 29 -10.79 6.42 11.79
C LYS A 29 -11.28 6.46 10.35
N ASP A 30 -10.91 7.48 9.59
CA ASP A 30 -11.38 7.67 8.22
C ASP A 30 -10.78 6.64 7.27
N TYR A 31 -9.48 6.33 7.39
CA TYR A 31 -8.89 5.28 6.56
C TYR A 31 -9.31 3.88 7.00
N ILE A 32 -9.53 3.64 8.30
CA ILE A 32 -10.13 2.39 8.79
C ILE A 32 -11.51 2.19 8.16
N LYS A 33 -12.33 3.24 8.18
CA LYS A 33 -13.66 3.23 7.59
C LYS A 33 -13.57 2.95 6.08
N PHE A 34 -12.70 3.66 5.37
CA PHE A 34 -12.46 3.43 3.95
C PHE A 34 -12.08 1.97 3.64
N LEU A 35 -11.07 1.42 4.32
CA LEU A 35 -10.63 0.05 4.10
C LEU A 35 -11.74 -0.95 4.42
N ARG A 36 -12.45 -0.75 5.54
CA ARG A 36 -13.52 -1.66 5.97
C ARG A 36 -14.69 -1.64 5.00
N GLU A 37 -15.15 -0.46 4.61
CA GLU A 37 -16.25 -0.31 3.65
C GLU A 37 -15.87 -0.90 2.29
N ARG A 38 -14.71 -0.53 1.74
CA ARG A 38 -14.28 -1.03 0.43
C ARG A 38 -14.05 -2.53 0.42
N ILE A 39 -13.40 -3.10 1.44
CA ILE A 39 -13.19 -4.54 1.52
C ILE A 39 -14.51 -5.28 1.67
N ASN A 40 -15.44 -4.77 2.49
CA ASN A 40 -16.76 -5.40 2.65
C ASN A 40 -17.58 -5.33 1.37
N THR A 41 -17.60 -4.19 0.66
CA THR A 41 -18.28 -4.06 -0.63
C THR A 41 -17.72 -5.06 -1.64
N LEU A 42 -16.40 -5.12 -1.81
CA LEU A 42 -15.77 -6.03 -2.76
C LEU A 42 -15.92 -7.51 -2.35
N ASP A 43 -15.95 -7.82 -1.05
CA ASP A 43 -16.23 -9.17 -0.54
C ASP A 43 -17.68 -9.61 -0.81
N ASN A 44 -18.62 -8.65 -0.84
CA ASN A 44 -20.03 -8.90 -1.12
C ASN A 44 -20.31 -8.92 -2.63
N GLU A 45 -19.59 -8.13 -3.42
CA GLU A 45 -19.66 -8.11 -4.89
C GLU A 45 -19.04 -9.39 -5.50
N GLU A 46 -18.00 -9.98 -4.91
CA GLU A 46 -17.49 -11.30 -5.32
C GLU A 46 -18.55 -12.42 -5.20
N HIS A 47 -19.58 -12.25 -4.35
CA HIS A 47 -20.74 -13.15 -4.26
C HIS A 47 -21.78 -12.88 -5.36
N ASN A 48 -21.70 -11.75 -6.06
CA ASN A 48 -22.58 -11.31 -7.14
C ASN A 48 -21.76 -11.06 -8.41
N MET A 49 -21.11 -12.10 -8.97
CA MET A 49 -20.41 -11.97 -10.25
C MET A 49 -21.42 -11.77 -11.40
N SER A 50 -21.63 -10.52 -11.78
CA SER A 50 -21.94 -10.11 -13.15
C SER A 50 -21.74 -8.61 -13.21
N SER A 51 -21.01 -8.15 -14.23
CA SER A 51 -20.84 -6.75 -14.60
C SER A 51 -19.70 -6.02 -13.84
N TYR A 52 -18.74 -5.34 -14.46
CA TYR A 52 -18.52 -4.80 -15.80
C TYR A 52 -17.00 -4.76 -16.04
N GLU A 53 -16.49 -5.03 -17.25
CA GLU A 53 -16.16 -4.08 -18.32
C GLU A 53 -15.34 -2.82 -17.95
N ASN A 54 -14.27 -2.64 -18.73
CA ASN A 54 -13.42 -1.45 -18.93
C ASN A 54 -12.27 -1.14 -17.95
N LEU A 55 -11.21 -1.94 -18.09
CA LEU A 55 -9.84 -1.64 -17.65
C LEU A 55 -9.08 -0.64 -18.56
N ASN A 56 -9.70 -0.09 -19.61
CA ASN A 56 -8.98 0.63 -20.68
C ASN A 56 -9.06 2.17 -20.65
N GLU A 57 -9.79 2.81 -19.74
CA GLU A 57 -10.02 4.26 -19.84
C GLU A 57 -9.06 5.15 -19.04
N ILE A 58 -8.22 4.61 -18.14
CA ILE A 58 -7.27 5.43 -17.36
C ILE A 58 -5.83 5.27 -17.90
N LYS A 59 -5.67 5.39 -19.22
CA LYS A 59 -4.37 5.61 -19.89
C LYS A 59 -4.18 7.04 -20.37
N ARG A 60 -4.94 8.01 -19.83
CA ARG A 60 -4.84 9.41 -20.26
C ARG A 60 -4.52 10.32 -19.07
N TYR A 61 -3.30 10.87 -19.14
CA TYR A 61 -2.73 11.95 -18.33
C TYR A 61 -2.30 11.62 -16.90
N ILE A 62 -1.24 10.83 -16.79
CA ILE A 62 -0.32 10.89 -15.64
C ILE A 62 0.84 11.81 -16.05
N PRO A 63 1.11 12.92 -15.37
CA PRO A 63 2.31 13.72 -15.62
C PRO A 63 3.54 12.86 -15.34
N PRO A 64 4.56 12.85 -16.21
CA PRO A 64 5.78 12.12 -15.93
C PRO A 64 6.54 12.85 -14.81
N LYS A 65 6.38 12.39 -13.57
CA LYS A 65 7.39 12.55 -12.51
C LYS A 65 8.10 11.23 -12.28
N LEU A 66 8.61 10.64 -13.36
CA LEU A 66 9.61 9.60 -13.30
C LEU A 66 10.95 10.25 -13.61
N PHE A 67 11.87 10.20 -12.65
CA PHE A 67 13.33 10.06 -12.80
C PHE A 67 14.04 10.61 -11.56
N TYR A 68 13.87 10.02 -10.37
CA TYR A 68 14.79 10.25 -9.24
C TYR A 68 14.74 9.14 -8.17
N TYR A 69 14.30 7.92 -8.48
CA TYR A 69 14.33 6.84 -7.47
C TYR A 69 15.68 6.12 -7.45
N GLU A 70 16.22 5.78 -8.62
CA GLU A 70 17.53 5.10 -8.73
C GLU A 70 18.69 6.06 -8.43
N GLU A 71 18.64 7.31 -8.92
CA GLU A 71 19.73 8.28 -8.73
C GLU A 71 19.78 8.94 -7.33
N ARG A 72 18.71 8.83 -6.52
CA ARG A 72 18.69 9.37 -5.14
C ARG A 72 19.17 8.39 -4.08
N LEU A 73 19.07 7.09 -4.34
CA LEU A 73 19.57 6.06 -3.42
C LEU A 73 21.11 6.04 -3.41
N GLU A 74 21.77 6.32 -4.54
CA GLU A 74 23.24 6.44 -4.59
C GLU A 74 23.77 7.71 -3.89
N LYS A 75 22.98 8.78 -3.78
CA LYS A 75 23.41 10.05 -3.17
C LYS A 75 23.13 10.19 -1.67
N SER A 76 22.54 9.18 -1.01
CA SER A 76 22.10 9.29 0.39
C SER A 76 22.92 8.49 1.40
N HIS A 77 24.19 8.16 1.09
CA HIS A 77 25.05 7.50 2.07
C HIS A 77 25.44 8.40 3.27
N ASP A 78 25.26 9.73 3.17
CA ASP A 78 25.76 10.66 4.21
C ASP A 78 24.72 11.61 4.84
N ASN A 79 23.42 11.41 4.68
CA ASN A 79 22.43 12.21 5.42
C ASN A 79 21.16 11.42 5.76
N ILE A 80 21.21 10.73 6.91
CA ILE A 80 20.10 10.02 7.55
C ILE A 80 19.22 11.03 8.29
N PHE A 81 18.56 11.91 7.53
CA PHE A 81 17.34 12.55 8.00
C PHE A 81 16.18 11.92 7.26
N GLU A 82 15.28 11.31 8.02
CA GLU A 82 13.97 10.81 7.61
C GLU A 82 13.29 11.83 6.69
N LYS A 83 13.41 11.66 5.37
CA LYS A 83 12.59 12.41 4.42
C LYS A 83 11.19 11.83 4.53
N ASP A 84 10.25 12.59 5.10
CA ASP A 84 8.82 12.33 4.94
C ASP A 84 8.52 12.40 3.43
N TYR A 85 8.45 11.23 2.78
CA TYR A 85 8.23 11.09 1.35
C TYR A 85 6.89 11.68 0.90
N TRP A 86 5.97 11.89 1.85
CA TRP A 86 4.62 12.38 1.63
C TRP A 86 4.44 13.80 2.15
N LYS A 87 5.54 14.51 2.40
CA LYS A 87 5.48 15.93 2.73
C LYS A 87 4.92 16.68 1.52
N ASP A 88 3.97 17.58 1.79
CA ASP A 88 3.38 18.49 0.80
C ASP A 88 2.55 17.82 -0.32
N LEU A 89 1.84 16.71 -0.04
CA LEU A 89 0.87 16.16 -0.99
C LEU A 89 -0.23 17.17 -1.30
N SER A 90 -0.43 17.45 -2.59
CA SER A 90 -1.56 18.26 -3.03
C SER A 90 -2.87 17.48 -2.90
N GLN A 91 -4.00 18.19 -2.89
CA GLN A 91 -5.32 17.55 -2.92
C GLN A 91 -5.49 16.61 -4.12
N ARG A 92 -4.85 16.91 -5.26
CA ARG A 92 -4.87 16.06 -6.46
C ARG A 92 -4.10 14.76 -6.22
N ASP A 93 -2.94 14.82 -5.57
CA ASP A 93 -2.14 13.63 -5.25
C ASP A 93 -2.87 12.73 -4.26
N ILE A 94 -3.54 13.31 -3.25
CA ILE A 94 -4.36 12.57 -2.29
C ILE A 94 -5.50 11.82 -2.99
N LEU A 95 -6.18 12.47 -3.94
CA LEU A 95 -7.25 11.83 -4.71
C LEU A 95 -6.70 10.71 -5.60
N LEU A 96 -5.59 10.96 -6.30
CA LEU A 96 -4.91 9.96 -7.12
C LEU A 96 -4.52 8.72 -6.30
N TYR A 97 -3.91 8.89 -5.14
CA TYR A 97 -3.49 7.76 -4.31
C TYR A 97 -4.66 7.00 -3.69
N LYS A 98 -5.78 7.65 -3.40
CA LYS A 98 -7.01 6.97 -3.00
C LYS A 98 -7.55 6.10 -4.13
N ASP A 99 -7.60 6.63 -5.34
CA ASP A 99 -8.08 5.90 -6.52
C ASP A 99 -7.17 4.72 -6.84
N LEU A 100 -5.84 4.92 -6.84
CA LEU A 100 -4.86 3.85 -7.01
C LEU A 100 -4.99 2.78 -5.93
N THR A 101 -5.18 3.17 -4.67
CA THR A 101 -5.40 2.22 -3.56
C THR A 101 -6.67 1.43 -3.77
N GLU A 102 -7.77 2.06 -4.17
CA GLU A 102 -9.04 1.39 -4.43
C GLU A 102 -8.92 0.39 -5.59
N GLN A 103 -8.34 0.81 -6.71
CA GLN A 103 -8.15 -0.06 -7.87
C GLN A 103 -7.22 -1.23 -7.56
N TRP A 104 -6.13 -0.97 -6.83
CA TRP A 104 -5.24 -2.03 -6.39
C TRP A 104 -5.94 -3.04 -5.48
N LEU A 105 -6.76 -2.60 -4.52
CA LEU A 105 -7.55 -3.49 -3.66
C LEU A 105 -8.52 -4.36 -4.46
N LYS A 106 -9.12 -3.83 -5.55
CA LYS A 106 -9.99 -4.60 -6.46
C LYS A 106 -9.27 -5.77 -7.14
N THR A 107 -7.97 -5.63 -7.42
CA THR A 107 -7.17 -6.72 -8.00
C THR A 107 -6.82 -7.83 -7.00
N LYS A 108 -7.06 -7.62 -5.70
CA LYS A 108 -6.66 -8.54 -4.63
C LYS A 108 -7.79 -9.47 -4.24
N THR A 109 -7.42 -10.71 -3.95
CA THR A 109 -8.35 -11.69 -3.39
C THR A 109 -8.87 -11.23 -2.02
N ARG A 110 -10.05 -11.68 -1.64
CA ARG A 110 -10.62 -11.48 -0.29
C ARG A 110 -9.63 -11.77 0.84
N ARG A 111 -8.85 -12.85 0.73
CA ARG A 111 -7.84 -13.22 1.74
C ARG A 111 -6.71 -12.17 1.83
N GLN A 112 -6.18 -11.76 0.69
CA GLN A 112 -5.13 -10.72 0.63
C GLN A 112 -5.64 -9.38 1.17
N ARG A 113 -6.86 -8.97 0.82
CA ARG A 113 -7.50 -7.75 1.33
C ARG A 113 -7.60 -7.75 2.86
N ARG A 114 -8.03 -8.86 3.45
CA ARG A 114 -8.09 -9.02 4.91
C ARG A 114 -6.72 -8.95 5.58
N ILE A 115 -5.70 -9.60 5.00
CA ILE A 115 -4.32 -9.54 5.47
C ILE A 115 -3.81 -8.09 5.42
N TRP A 116 -4.02 -7.41 4.28
CA TRP A 116 -3.63 -6.02 4.08
C TRP A 116 -4.25 -5.08 5.11
N ASN A 117 -5.56 -5.24 5.38
CA ASN A 117 -6.26 -4.44 6.38
C ASN A 117 -5.60 -4.56 7.76
N TYR A 118 -5.34 -5.77 8.25
CA TYR A 118 -4.68 -5.94 9.54
C TYR A 118 -3.25 -5.38 9.54
N PHE A 119 -2.53 -5.55 8.43
CA PHE A 119 -1.17 -5.06 8.29
C PHE A 119 -1.08 -3.53 8.34
N VAL A 120 -1.90 -2.81 7.56
CA VAL A 120 -1.92 -1.33 7.54
C VAL A 120 -2.34 -0.76 8.92
N LEU A 121 -3.18 -1.49 9.66
CA LEU A 121 -3.55 -1.14 11.04
C LEU A 121 -2.43 -1.35 12.05
N GLY A 122 -1.25 -1.80 11.63
CA GLY A 122 -0.09 -2.02 12.49
C GLY A 122 -0.22 -3.27 13.37
N VAL A 123 -1.10 -4.22 13.02
CA VAL A 123 -1.19 -5.48 13.75
C VAL A 123 0.07 -6.32 13.47
N PRO A 124 0.77 -6.85 14.49
CA PRO A 124 1.97 -7.64 14.28
C PRO A 124 1.70 -8.86 13.39
N LYS A 125 2.61 -9.18 12.46
CA LYS A 125 2.46 -10.29 11.49
C LYS A 125 2.10 -11.62 12.17
N ASN A 126 2.74 -11.90 13.31
CA ASN A 126 2.51 -13.11 14.13
C ASN A 126 1.12 -13.14 14.78
N SER A 127 0.47 -11.98 14.95
CA SER A 127 -0.88 -11.84 15.48
C SER A 127 -1.96 -11.87 14.40
N ILE A 128 -1.61 -11.62 13.14
CA ILE A 128 -2.55 -11.67 12.00
C ILE A 128 -2.92 -13.12 11.68
N ALA A 129 -1.93 -14.01 11.58
CA ALA A 129 -2.12 -15.42 11.26
C ALA A 129 -3.17 -16.14 12.12
N PRO A 130 -3.11 -16.10 13.47
CA PRO A 130 -4.13 -16.75 14.29
C PRO A 130 -5.52 -16.10 14.15
N ARG A 131 -5.61 -14.78 13.94
CA ARG A 131 -6.89 -14.07 13.74
C ARG A 131 -7.60 -14.47 12.45
N LEU A 132 -6.83 -14.76 11.42
CA LEU A 132 -7.35 -15.19 10.12
C LEU A 132 -7.45 -16.71 9.97
N LYS A 133 -7.00 -17.49 10.97
CA LYS A 133 -6.83 -18.95 10.89
C LYS A 133 -5.94 -19.35 9.70
N GLU A 134 -4.91 -18.55 9.45
CA GLU A 134 -3.96 -18.72 8.35
C GLU A 134 -2.57 -19.13 8.86
N ASN A 135 -1.72 -19.61 7.96
CA ASN A 135 -0.34 -19.95 8.30
C ASN A 135 0.54 -18.69 8.39
N THR A 136 1.39 -18.58 9.42
CA THR A 136 2.27 -17.41 9.65
C THR A 136 3.25 -17.16 8.49
N ILE A 137 3.80 -18.22 7.90
CA ILE A 137 4.71 -18.11 6.74
C ILE A 137 3.93 -17.56 5.54
N PHE A 138 2.72 -18.06 5.31
CA PHE A 138 1.84 -17.57 4.25
C PHE A 138 1.49 -16.09 4.42
N VAL A 139 1.08 -15.68 5.63
CA VAL A 139 0.76 -14.28 5.95
C VAL A 139 1.99 -13.39 5.75
N THR A 140 3.15 -13.81 6.22
CA THR A 140 4.40 -13.02 6.10
C THR A 140 4.79 -12.82 4.64
N ARG A 141 4.77 -13.89 3.83
CA ARG A 141 5.05 -13.82 2.39
C ARG A 141 4.03 -12.95 1.66
N THR A 142 2.75 -13.11 1.99
CA THR A 142 1.67 -12.32 1.40
C THR A 142 1.87 -10.82 1.70
N ILE A 143 2.20 -10.47 2.95
CA ILE A 143 2.48 -9.07 3.31
C ILE A 143 3.66 -8.53 2.50
N GLN A 144 4.77 -9.27 2.40
CA GLN A 144 5.95 -8.84 1.63
C GLN A 144 5.61 -8.58 0.15
N THR A 145 4.83 -9.48 -0.46
CA THR A 145 4.36 -9.30 -1.84
C THR A 145 3.47 -8.07 -1.98
N LEU A 146 2.48 -7.91 -1.08
CA LEU A 146 1.54 -6.79 -1.12
C LEU A 146 2.23 -5.45 -0.86
N GLU A 147 3.17 -5.39 0.08
CA GLU A 147 3.99 -4.20 0.36
C GLU A 147 4.72 -3.75 -0.90
N LYS A 148 5.42 -4.69 -1.56
CA LYS A 148 6.19 -4.40 -2.78
C LYS A 148 5.28 -3.93 -3.90
N GLU A 149 4.21 -4.67 -4.20
CA GLU A 149 3.28 -4.32 -5.28
C GLU A 149 2.62 -2.96 -5.06
N PHE A 150 2.24 -2.65 -3.82
CA PHE A 150 1.58 -1.40 -3.49
C PHE A 150 2.55 -0.22 -3.64
N LEU A 151 3.77 -0.32 -3.08
CA LEU A 151 4.77 0.73 -3.21
C LEU A 151 5.22 0.92 -4.66
N ASP A 152 5.40 -0.17 -5.42
CA ASP A 152 5.71 -0.10 -6.84
C ASP A 152 4.61 0.62 -7.63
N LEU A 153 3.33 0.41 -7.29
CA LEU A 153 2.20 1.12 -7.90
C LEU A 153 2.24 2.61 -7.59
N ILE A 154 2.42 2.97 -6.31
CA ILE A 154 2.40 4.36 -5.85
C ILE A 154 3.61 5.14 -6.40
N PHE A 155 4.80 4.54 -6.48
CA PHE A 155 5.99 5.26 -6.96
C PHE A 155 6.11 5.36 -8.48
N LYS A 156 5.36 4.54 -9.23
CA LYS A 156 5.31 4.61 -10.70
C LYS A 156 4.32 5.64 -11.23
N ASN A 157 3.47 6.22 -10.39
CA ASN A 157 2.40 7.15 -10.75
C ASN A 157 2.50 8.45 -9.94
#